data_AF-A0A972I2C4-F1
#
_entry.id   AF-A0A972I2C4-F1
#
_cell.length_a   1.000
_cell.length_b   1.000
_cell.length_c   1.000
_cell.angle_alpha   90.00
_cell.angle_beta   90.00
_cell.angle_gamma   90.00
#
_symmetry.space_group_name_H-M   'P 1'
#
loop_
_entity.id
_entity.type
_entity.pdbx_description
1 polymer ?
#
loop_
_entity_poly.entity_id
_entity_poly.type
_entity_poly.pdbx_seq_one_letter_code
_entity_poly.pdbx_strand_id
1 'polypeptide(L)'
;MIKEVKNKITPVRLHLELKDEYLSSYQKRILKRYGESSTGDSITRDVLIPSDMPLHNLHYAIQKLYGWKNSHLRSFNLSKELYQELTDGTVKGWTDLVGTLFQPPSECEYDIFWDDDFQKGSINLWLRKKYTGPYFYGGNMEHPEVAKQDIKKLLDHFVEMQVQESFSEYLKRSKQDKDEEVKTLRKASLIDLTLEEMNSSILIEGGTESLLERLEVDRLIAAQGEKVDSKELFPITKELIYNYDFGDNWIVTITKYKDCDDLLKQNIIDNNELEEAKETVLNKHKPVCINKDGISLLDDVGGLRGFADLLGTIYEGEDKEETANAKAWSKSLGWSDKKISNKTML
;
A
#
# COMPACT_ATOMS: atom_id res chain seq x y z
N MET A 1 12.83 9.65 35.36
CA MET A 1 11.77 9.04 34.54
C MET A 1 10.78 10.12 34.18
N ILE A 2 10.91 10.69 32.99
CA ILE A 2 9.89 11.57 32.43
C ILE A 2 8.78 10.60 31.98
N LYS A 3 7.63 10.63 32.66
CA LYS A 3 6.42 9.97 32.14
C LYS A 3 6.09 10.72 30.86
N GLU A 4 6.33 10.11 29.70
CA GLU A 4 5.77 10.59 28.44
C GLU A 4 4.28 10.82 28.66
N VAL A 5 3.85 12.04 28.37
CA VAL A 5 2.43 12.36 28.24
C VAL A 5 1.96 11.49 27.08
N LYS A 6 1.20 10.42 27.34
CA LYS A 6 0.52 9.69 26.27
C LYS A 6 -0.30 10.72 25.50
N ASN A 7 0.13 11.05 24.28
CA ASN A 7 -0.68 11.85 23.39
C ASN A 7 -2.05 11.18 23.29
N LYS A 8 -3.10 11.97 23.48
CA LYS A 8 -4.46 11.45 23.48
C LYS A 8 -4.76 11.00 22.05
N ILE A 9 -4.83 9.69 21.82
CA ILE A 9 -5.20 9.13 20.52
C ILE A 9 -6.59 9.63 20.11
N THR A 10 -6.78 9.87 18.82
CA THR A 10 -8.09 10.26 18.25
C THR A 10 -8.48 9.30 17.13
N PRO A 11 -9.79 9.05 16.92
CA PRO A 11 -10.24 8.29 15.75
C PRO A 11 -10.04 9.12 14.48
N VAL A 12 -9.41 8.51 13.47
CA VAL A 12 -9.17 9.11 12.16
C VAL A 12 -9.90 8.29 11.11
N ARG A 13 -10.68 8.93 10.24
CA ARG A 13 -11.36 8.24 9.16
C ARG A 13 -10.49 8.18 7.92
N LEU A 14 -10.30 6.95 7.43
CA LEU A 14 -9.73 6.66 6.13
C LEU A 14 -10.80 6.08 5.21
N HIS A 15 -10.73 6.46 3.94
CA HIS A 15 -11.41 5.80 2.85
C HIS A 15 -10.37 5.06 2.00
N LEU A 16 -10.59 3.76 1.81
CA LEU A 16 -9.73 2.88 1.04
C LEU A 16 -10.50 2.46 -0.21
N GLU A 17 -9.94 2.71 -1.38
CA GLU A 17 -10.51 2.35 -2.67
C GLU A 17 -9.55 1.46 -3.46
N LEU A 18 -9.93 0.20 -3.66
CA LEU A 18 -9.26 -0.69 -4.60
C LEU A 18 -9.92 -0.57 -5.97
N LYS A 19 -9.15 -0.20 -6.98
CA LYS A 19 -9.61 -0.05 -8.36
C LYS A 19 -8.61 -0.61 -9.37
N ASP A 20 -9.10 -0.92 -10.55
CA ASP A 20 -8.29 -1.25 -11.73
C ASP A 20 -8.87 -0.49 -12.93
N GLU A 21 -8.04 0.37 -13.54
CA GLU A 21 -8.46 1.25 -14.65
C GLU A 21 -8.76 0.49 -15.95
N TYR A 22 -8.35 -0.78 -16.04
CA TYR A 22 -8.45 -1.63 -17.23
C TYR A 22 -9.57 -2.67 -17.14
N LEU A 23 -10.51 -2.52 -16.20
CA LEU A 23 -11.70 -3.38 -16.12
C LEU A 23 -12.56 -3.26 -17.37
N SER A 24 -12.85 -4.40 -18.00
CA SER A 24 -13.80 -4.47 -19.11
C SER A 24 -15.25 -4.28 -18.65
N SER A 25 -16.14 -3.91 -19.57
CA SER A 25 -17.59 -3.81 -19.27
C SER A 25 -18.19 -5.11 -18.75
N TYR A 26 -17.65 -6.26 -19.17
CA TYR A 26 -18.01 -7.56 -18.64
C TYR A 26 -17.62 -7.69 -17.16
N GLN A 27 -16.35 -7.42 -16.83
CA GLN A 27 -15.83 -7.54 -15.46
C GLN A 27 -16.55 -6.59 -14.50
N LYS A 28 -16.82 -5.34 -14.90
CA LYS A 28 -17.60 -4.39 -14.10
C LYS A 28 -19.01 -4.90 -13.77
N ARG A 29 -19.67 -5.51 -14.76
CA ARG A 29 -20.98 -6.13 -14.59
C ARG A 29 -20.93 -7.30 -13.60
N ILE A 30 -19.88 -8.14 -13.69
CA ILE A 30 -19.69 -9.26 -12.79
C ILE A 30 -19.46 -8.79 -11.35
N LEU A 31 -18.59 -7.79 -11.14
CA LEU A 31 -18.36 -7.18 -9.83
C LEU A 31 -19.66 -6.59 -9.24
N LYS A 32 -20.49 -5.98 -10.08
CA LYS A 32 -21.79 -5.46 -9.64
C LYS A 32 -22.80 -6.54 -9.23
N ARG A 33 -22.86 -7.65 -9.97
CA ARG A 33 -23.81 -8.73 -9.71
C ARG A 33 -23.39 -9.65 -8.57
N TYR A 34 -22.11 -10.00 -8.52
CA TYR A 34 -21.59 -11.08 -7.68
C TYR A 34 -20.52 -10.60 -6.69
N GLY A 35 -19.86 -9.48 -6.99
CA GLY A 35 -18.85 -8.88 -6.12
C GLY A 35 -19.40 -7.91 -5.08
N GLU A 36 -20.72 -7.67 -5.04
CA GLU A 36 -21.38 -6.66 -4.20
C GLU A 36 -20.83 -5.22 -4.35
N SER A 37 -20.18 -4.91 -5.48
CA SER A 37 -19.73 -3.54 -5.76
C SER A 37 -20.89 -2.72 -6.33
N SER A 38 -21.24 -1.60 -5.69
CA SER A 38 -22.36 -0.78 -6.12
C SER A 38 -22.19 -0.21 -7.54
N THR A 39 -20.96 0.16 -7.89
CA THR A 39 -20.57 0.70 -9.20
C THR A 39 -20.12 -0.40 -10.16
N GLY A 40 -19.42 -1.42 -9.66
CA GLY A 40 -18.68 -2.39 -10.44
C GLY A 40 -17.27 -1.91 -10.81
N ASP A 41 -16.89 -0.68 -10.46
CA ASP A 41 -15.59 -0.07 -10.81
C ASP A 41 -14.54 -0.25 -9.72
N SER A 42 -14.96 -0.35 -8.46
CA SER A 42 -14.06 -0.43 -7.31
C SER A 42 -14.66 -1.23 -6.15
N ILE A 43 -13.81 -1.58 -5.19
CA ILE A 43 -14.18 -2.17 -3.90
C ILE A 43 -13.67 -1.22 -2.82
N THR A 44 -14.53 -0.79 -1.91
CA THR A 44 -14.19 0.28 -0.97
C THR A 44 -14.45 -0.09 0.49
N ARG A 45 -13.70 0.55 1.39
CA ARG A 45 -13.86 0.43 2.84
C ARG A 45 -13.71 1.81 3.47
N ASP A 46 -14.63 2.19 4.36
CA ASP A 46 -14.39 3.30 5.29
C ASP A 46 -14.03 2.72 6.66
N VAL A 47 -12.91 3.21 7.22
CA VAL A 47 -12.31 2.66 8.43
C VAL A 47 -11.98 3.80 9.39
N LEU A 48 -12.31 3.61 10.66
CA LEU A 48 -11.76 4.43 11.73
C LEU A 48 -10.50 3.76 12.28
N ILE A 49 -9.39 4.48 12.29
CA ILE A 49 -8.11 4.04 12.85
C ILE A 49 -7.74 4.92 14.06
N PRO A 50 -6.92 4.41 15.00
CA PRO A 50 -6.21 5.25 15.95
C PRO A 50 -5.24 6.20 15.23
N SER A 51 -5.18 7.47 15.64
CA SER A 51 -4.33 8.50 15.00
C SER A 51 -2.84 8.19 15.01
N ASP A 52 -2.38 7.37 15.95
CA ASP A 52 -0.98 6.93 16.09
C ASP A 52 -0.67 5.64 15.30
N MET A 53 -1.60 5.14 14.46
CA MET A 53 -1.37 3.94 13.65
C MET A 53 -0.29 4.17 12.58
N PRO A 54 0.80 3.39 12.58
CA PRO A 54 1.81 3.40 11.53
C PRO A 54 1.33 2.72 10.24
N LEU A 55 1.99 3.04 9.11
CA LEU A 55 1.80 2.34 7.83
C LEU A 55 1.96 0.81 7.98
N HIS A 56 2.95 0.36 8.77
CA HIS A 56 3.19 -1.06 9.07
C HIS A 56 1.94 -1.77 9.60
N ASN A 57 1.25 -1.15 10.55
CA ASN A 57 0.07 -1.73 11.19
C ASN A 57 -1.17 -1.56 10.30
N LEU A 58 -1.23 -0.48 9.51
CA LEU A 58 -2.27 -0.26 8.52
C LEU A 58 -2.26 -1.37 7.46
N HIS A 59 -1.08 -1.81 6.99
CA HIS A 59 -0.94 -2.94 6.07
C HIS A 59 -1.73 -4.16 6.55
N TYR A 60 -1.54 -4.61 7.80
CA TYR A 60 -2.26 -5.76 8.33
C TYR A 60 -3.78 -5.52 8.45
N ALA A 61 -4.21 -4.29 8.70
CA ALA A 61 -5.63 -3.94 8.67
C ALA A 61 -6.18 -4.05 7.25
N ILE A 62 -5.45 -3.55 6.24
CA ILE A 62 -5.81 -3.66 4.81
C ILE A 62 -5.93 -5.13 4.40
N GLN A 63 -4.94 -5.95 4.74
CA GLN A 63 -4.96 -7.40 4.47
C GLN A 63 -6.26 -8.03 5.00
N LYS A 64 -6.62 -7.71 6.25
CA LYS A 64 -7.85 -8.22 6.86
C LYS A 64 -9.13 -7.68 6.20
N LEU A 65 -9.15 -6.41 5.80
CA LEU A 65 -10.29 -5.72 5.18
C LEU A 65 -10.61 -6.22 3.77
N TYR A 66 -9.57 -6.57 3.00
CA TYR A 66 -9.73 -7.13 1.66
C TYR A 66 -9.76 -8.66 1.66
N GLY A 67 -9.40 -9.33 2.75
CA GLY A 67 -9.47 -10.80 2.87
C GLY A 67 -8.22 -11.52 2.40
N TRP A 68 -7.13 -10.79 2.21
CA TRP A 68 -5.82 -11.31 1.86
C TRP A 68 -5.12 -11.95 3.06
N LYS A 69 -4.08 -12.73 2.77
CA LYS A 69 -3.38 -13.57 3.73
C LYS A 69 -1.98 -13.10 4.12
N ASN A 70 -1.55 -11.92 3.66
CA ASN A 70 -0.18 -11.45 3.84
C ASN A 70 0.83 -12.43 3.23
N SER A 71 0.64 -12.80 1.97
CA SER A 71 1.50 -13.79 1.28
C SER A 71 2.54 -13.14 0.38
N HIS A 72 2.42 -11.83 0.13
CA HIS A 72 3.18 -11.11 -0.90
C HIS A 72 3.80 -9.82 -0.37
N LEU A 73 4.79 -9.32 -1.13
CA LEU A 73 5.40 -8.02 -0.89
C LEU A 73 4.40 -6.87 -1.07
N ARG A 74 4.71 -5.74 -0.43
CA ARG A 74 3.91 -4.53 -0.47
C ARG A 74 4.78 -3.28 -0.35
N SER A 75 4.24 -2.15 -0.78
CA SER A 75 4.81 -0.82 -0.54
C SER A 75 3.73 0.24 -0.38
N PHE A 76 4.05 1.30 0.36
CA PHE A 76 3.30 2.54 0.40
C PHE A 76 4.06 3.60 -0.37
N ASN A 77 3.39 4.28 -1.30
CA ASN A 77 4.00 5.23 -2.21
C ASN A 77 3.18 6.52 -2.29
N LEU A 78 3.86 7.61 -2.63
CA LEU A 78 3.21 8.86 -3.03
C LEU A 78 2.78 8.78 -4.51
N SER A 79 2.02 9.77 -4.97
CA SER A 79 1.80 9.91 -6.42
C SER A 79 3.13 10.18 -7.12
N LYS A 80 3.25 9.75 -8.38
CA LYS A 80 4.48 9.94 -9.17
C LYS A 80 4.85 11.41 -9.31
N GLU A 81 3.85 12.27 -9.47
CA GLU A 81 4.03 13.71 -9.60
C GLU A 81 4.59 14.31 -8.31
N LEU A 82 4.04 13.94 -7.15
CA LEU A 82 4.51 14.41 -5.86
C LEU A 82 5.90 13.86 -5.53
N TYR A 83 6.16 12.58 -5.83
CA TYR A 83 7.49 11.99 -5.68
C TYR A 83 8.55 12.75 -6.51
N GLN A 84 8.21 13.07 -7.76
CA GLN A 84 9.07 13.84 -8.65
C GLN A 84 9.30 15.27 -8.13
N GLU A 85 8.27 15.93 -7.60
CA GLU A 85 8.35 17.27 -7.02
C GLU A 85 9.25 17.29 -5.77
N LEU A 86 9.11 16.31 -4.88
CA LEU A 86 9.87 16.25 -3.62
C LEU A 86 11.35 15.93 -3.83
N THR A 87 11.67 15.12 -4.84
CA THR A 87 13.04 14.67 -5.12
C THR A 87 13.76 15.51 -6.18
N ASP A 88 13.04 16.43 -6.83
CA ASP A 88 13.45 17.09 -8.08
C ASP A 88 13.87 16.11 -9.18
N GLY A 89 13.49 14.82 -9.08
CA GLY A 89 13.98 13.75 -9.96
C GLY A 89 15.47 13.48 -9.84
N THR A 90 16.12 13.89 -8.76
CA THR A 90 17.57 13.76 -8.56
C THR A 90 17.89 12.75 -7.46
N VAL A 91 19.03 12.07 -7.60
CA VAL A 91 19.54 11.21 -6.53
C VAL A 91 19.76 12.03 -5.26
N LYS A 92 20.31 13.24 -5.38
CA LYS A 92 20.48 14.13 -4.23
C LYS A 92 19.16 14.40 -3.49
N GLY A 93 18.12 14.84 -4.20
CA GLY A 93 16.81 15.13 -3.58
C GLY A 93 16.19 13.91 -2.92
N TRP A 94 16.31 12.73 -3.54
CA TRP A 94 15.92 11.47 -2.90
C TRP A 94 16.74 11.16 -1.63
N THR A 95 18.07 11.22 -1.70
CA THR A 95 18.94 10.94 -0.54
C THR A 95 18.70 11.88 0.65
N ASP A 96 18.31 13.14 0.38
CA ASP A 96 17.97 14.12 1.41
C ASP A 96 16.69 13.74 2.19
N LEU A 97 15.83 12.91 1.61
CA LEU A 97 14.55 12.47 2.18
C LEU A 97 14.57 11.02 2.74
N VAL A 98 15.61 10.24 2.45
CA VAL A 98 15.77 8.88 2.98
C VAL A 98 15.91 8.89 4.51
N GLY A 99 15.22 7.97 5.18
CA GLY A 99 15.16 7.89 6.65
C GLY A 99 14.23 8.93 7.29
N THR A 100 13.66 9.83 6.48
CA THR A 100 12.61 10.78 6.90
C THR A 100 11.27 10.45 6.25
N LEU A 101 11.26 10.20 4.94
CA LEU A 101 10.08 9.79 4.16
C LEU A 101 10.28 8.45 3.47
N PHE A 102 11.41 8.27 2.79
CA PHE A 102 11.68 7.08 1.98
C PHE A 102 12.55 6.06 2.72
N GLN A 103 12.33 4.79 2.42
CA GLN A 103 13.14 3.68 2.91
C GLN A 103 14.59 3.78 2.41
N PRO A 104 15.58 3.36 3.22
CA PRO A 104 16.96 3.28 2.77
C PRO A 104 17.15 2.17 1.71
N PRO A 105 18.15 2.29 0.82
CA PRO A 105 18.34 1.38 -0.30
C PRO A 105 18.74 -0.04 0.12
N SER A 106 19.43 -0.21 1.25
CA SER A 106 19.75 -1.53 1.81
C SER A 106 18.67 -2.05 2.76
N GLU A 107 17.53 -1.35 2.88
CA GLU A 107 16.36 -1.88 3.57
C GLU A 107 16.01 -3.22 2.91
N CYS A 108 16.13 -4.30 3.68
CA CYS A 108 15.89 -5.63 3.18
C CYS A 108 14.68 -6.24 3.86
N GLU A 109 14.12 -7.26 3.22
CA GLU A 109 12.88 -7.89 3.67
C GLU A 109 12.92 -8.27 5.16
N TYR A 110 14.05 -8.75 5.67
CA TYR A 110 14.13 -9.14 7.09
C TYR A 110 13.91 -8.00 8.09
N ASP A 111 14.27 -6.76 7.76
CA ASP A 111 14.11 -5.62 8.66
C ASP A 111 12.73 -4.97 8.52
N ILE A 112 12.19 -4.89 7.30
CA ILE A 112 10.81 -4.44 7.03
C ILE A 112 9.78 -5.41 7.63
N PHE A 113 9.97 -6.70 7.40
CA PHE A 113 9.05 -7.78 7.79
C PHE A 113 9.49 -8.46 9.08
N TRP A 114 10.16 -7.71 9.97
CA TRP A 114 10.74 -8.20 11.23
C TRP A 114 9.76 -8.99 12.10
N ASP A 115 8.46 -8.73 11.98
CA ASP A 115 7.40 -9.42 12.70
C ASP A 115 6.50 -10.29 11.83
N ASP A 116 6.89 -10.66 10.62
CA ASP A 116 6.18 -11.67 9.84
C ASP A 116 6.46 -13.09 10.37
N ASP A 117 5.90 -13.36 11.55
CA ASP A 117 6.15 -14.54 12.37
C ASP A 117 5.01 -15.58 12.32
N PHE A 118 4.15 -15.53 11.29
CA PHE A 118 3.04 -16.46 11.18
C PHE A 118 3.50 -17.88 10.84
N GLN A 119 3.37 -18.80 11.79
CA GLN A 119 3.72 -20.22 11.58
C GLN A 119 2.52 -21.14 11.39
N LYS A 120 1.48 -20.98 12.22
CA LYS A 120 0.29 -21.84 12.23
C LYS A 120 -0.86 -21.23 13.01
N GLY A 121 -2.07 -21.74 12.78
CA GLY A 121 -3.28 -21.34 13.49
C GLY A 121 -4.16 -20.45 12.64
N SER A 122 -4.92 -19.57 13.28
CA SER A 122 -5.82 -18.66 12.55
C SER A 122 -5.07 -17.42 12.08
N ILE A 123 -4.88 -17.29 10.77
CA ILE A 123 -4.32 -16.09 10.14
C ILE A 123 -5.10 -14.83 10.55
N ASN A 124 -6.42 -14.92 10.68
CA ASN A 124 -7.27 -13.82 11.12
C ASN A 124 -6.97 -13.35 12.54
N LEU A 125 -6.68 -14.27 13.47
CA LEU A 125 -6.29 -13.91 14.84
C LEU A 125 -4.88 -13.33 14.88
N TRP A 126 -3.98 -13.81 14.02
CA TRP A 126 -2.64 -13.27 13.89
C TRP A 126 -2.66 -11.84 13.34
N LEU A 127 -3.31 -11.61 12.18
CA LEU A 127 -3.52 -10.27 11.62
C LEU A 127 -4.11 -9.32 12.66
N ARG A 128 -5.10 -9.79 13.44
CA ARG A 128 -5.71 -9.00 14.51
C ARG A 128 -4.75 -8.52 15.57
N LYS A 129 -3.76 -9.33 15.94
CA LYS A 129 -2.71 -8.89 16.87
C LYS A 129 -1.81 -7.83 16.25
N LYS A 130 -1.60 -7.89 14.92
CA LYS A 130 -0.73 -6.95 14.20
C LYS A 130 -1.33 -5.56 14.06
N TYR A 131 -2.62 -5.43 13.74
CA TYR A 131 -3.25 -4.10 13.62
C TYR A 131 -3.86 -3.54 14.91
N THR A 132 -3.83 -4.29 16.01
CA THR A 132 -4.30 -3.81 17.33
C THR A 132 -3.12 -3.26 18.13
N GLY A 133 -3.24 -2.01 18.58
CA GLY A 133 -2.20 -1.36 19.37
C GLY A 133 -2.08 -1.90 20.81
N PRO A 134 -1.13 -1.38 21.60
CA PRO A 134 -0.21 -0.29 21.25
C PRO A 134 0.80 -0.69 20.17
N TYR A 135 1.08 0.25 19.26
CA TYR A 135 1.96 0.03 18.11
C TYR A 135 3.43 0.16 18.50
N PHE A 136 4.27 -0.62 17.83
CA PHE A 136 5.72 -0.55 17.94
C PHE A 136 6.31 -0.99 16.60
N TYR A 137 7.33 -0.26 16.15
CA TYR A 137 8.12 -0.61 14.97
C TYR A 137 9.47 -1.19 15.44
N GLY A 138 9.78 -2.41 15.00
CA GLY A 138 10.97 -3.16 15.41
C GLY A 138 12.11 -3.20 14.39
N GLY A 139 11.89 -2.71 13.18
CA GLY A 139 12.93 -2.55 12.17
C GLY A 139 13.96 -1.50 12.58
N ASN A 140 15.22 -1.74 12.25
CA ASN A 140 16.35 -0.89 12.62
C ASN A 140 16.76 0.08 11.50
N MET A 141 16.58 -0.29 10.24
CA MET A 141 17.10 0.45 9.09
C MET A 141 16.37 1.78 8.87
N GLU A 142 15.07 1.85 9.17
CA GLU A 142 14.26 3.07 9.10
C GLU A 142 14.62 4.14 10.16
N HIS A 143 15.49 3.82 11.13
CA HIS A 143 15.99 4.81 12.08
C HIS A 143 16.89 5.84 11.37
N PRO A 144 16.69 7.15 11.57
CA PRO A 144 17.36 8.19 10.79
C PRO A 144 18.89 8.07 10.75
N GLU A 145 19.53 7.70 11.85
CA GLU A 145 20.99 7.52 11.91
C GLU A 145 21.46 6.32 11.09
N VAL A 146 20.71 5.23 11.09
CA VAL A 146 21.02 4.00 10.35
C VAL A 146 20.81 4.23 8.86
N ALA A 147 19.66 4.78 8.48
CA ALA A 147 19.34 5.15 7.10
C ALA A 147 20.39 6.10 6.50
N LYS A 148 20.84 7.12 7.25
CA LYS A 148 21.90 8.04 6.79
C LYS A 148 23.25 7.35 6.60
N GLN A 149 23.60 6.41 7.49
CA GLN A 149 24.82 5.63 7.32
C GLN A 149 24.74 4.72 6.10
N ASP A 150 23.56 4.18 5.82
CA ASP A 150 23.32 3.33 4.66
C ASP A 150 23.50 4.10 3.34
N ILE A 151 22.86 5.27 3.24
CA ILE A 151 23.04 6.18 2.10
C ILE A 151 24.51 6.56 1.92
N LYS A 152 25.21 6.87 3.01
CA LYS A 152 26.63 7.19 2.93
C LYS A 152 27.44 6.03 2.32
N LYS A 153 27.19 4.78 2.74
CA LYS A 153 27.87 3.61 2.17
C LYS A 153 27.57 3.45 0.68
N LEU A 154 26.32 3.68 0.26
CA LEU A 154 25.93 3.65 -1.14
C LEU A 154 26.69 4.70 -1.96
N LEU A 155 26.72 5.95 -1.49
CA LEU A 155 27.42 7.04 -2.18
C LEU A 155 28.95 6.82 -2.22
N ASP A 156 29.54 6.32 -1.13
CA ASP A 156 30.97 5.99 -1.05
C ASP A 156 31.34 4.82 -1.97
N HIS A 157 30.39 3.92 -2.28
CA HIS A 157 30.60 2.84 -3.24
C HIS A 157 30.63 3.36 -4.69
N PHE A 158 29.83 4.37 -4.99
CA PHE A 158 29.65 4.93 -6.34
C PHE A 158 30.19 6.37 -6.47
N VAL A 159 31.44 6.59 -6.03
CA VAL A 159 32.13 7.88 -6.14
C VAL A 159 32.39 8.25 -7.61
N GLU A 160 32.69 7.28 -8.46
CA GLU A 160 32.74 7.42 -9.92
C GLU A 160 32.15 6.16 -10.56
N MET A 161 31.13 6.34 -11.39
CA MET A 161 30.46 5.25 -12.12
C MET A 161 30.20 5.62 -13.58
N GLN A 162 30.01 4.60 -14.42
CA GLN A 162 29.57 4.78 -15.80
C GLN A 162 28.06 4.95 -15.82
N VAL A 163 27.60 6.10 -16.31
CA VAL A 163 26.17 6.35 -16.55
C VAL A 163 25.81 5.74 -17.89
N GLN A 164 24.82 4.85 -17.89
CA GLN A 164 24.37 4.12 -19.06
C GLN A 164 23.14 4.78 -19.69
N GLU A 165 22.93 4.53 -20.99
CA GLU A 165 21.65 4.86 -21.62
C GLU A 165 20.50 4.00 -21.05
N SER A 166 19.27 4.48 -21.19
CA SER A 166 18.11 3.70 -20.75
C SER A 166 17.91 2.46 -21.63
N PHE A 167 17.33 1.40 -21.04
CA PHE A 167 17.00 0.17 -21.77
C PHE A 167 16.12 0.42 -23.01
N SER A 168 15.23 1.43 -22.94
CA SER A 168 14.37 1.81 -24.07
C SER A 168 15.17 2.38 -25.24
N GLU A 169 16.17 3.23 -24.97
CA GLU A 169 17.05 3.77 -26.01
C GLU A 169 17.95 2.68 -26.60
N TYR A 170 18.50 1.82 -25.74
CA TYR A 170 19.24 0.63 -26.15
C TYR A 170 18.42 -0.26 -27.11
N LEU A 171 17.16 -0.55 -26.78
CA LEU A 171 16.27 -1.36 -27.63
C LEU A 171 15.95 -0.69 -28.97
N LYS A 172 15.84 0.64 -29.02
CA LYS A 172 15.61 1.36 -30.29
C LYS A 172 16.83 1.26 -31.19
N ARG A 173 18.04 1.35 -30.61
CA ARG A 173 19.32 1.27 -31.31
C ARG A 173 19.60 -0.14 -31.84
N SER A 174 19.46 -1.14 -30.96
CA SER A 174 19.73 -2.55 -31.29
C SER A 174 18.78 -3.16 -32.34
N LYS A 175 17.60 -2.56 -32.54
CA LYS A 175 16.71 -2.91 -33.67
C LYS A 175 17.29 -2.54 -35.03
N GLN A 176 18.19 -1.55 -35.08
CA GLN A 176 18.87 -1.10 -36.30
C GLN A 176 20.19 -1.85 -36.50
N ASP A 177 20.89 -2.19 -35.41
CA ASP A 177 22.13 -2.98 -35.44
C ASP A 177 22.16 -4.01 -34.28
N LYS A 178 22.16 -5.31 -34.61
CA LYS A 178 21.90 -6.39 -33.65
C LYS A 178 23.06 -6.69 -32.69
N ASP A 179 24.26 -6.21 -33.00
CA ASP A 179 25.48 -6.49 -32.21
C ASP A 179 25.88 -5.31 -31.31
N GLU A 180 24.97 -4.35 -31.12
CA GLU A 180 25.24 -3.18 -30.29
C GLU A 180 25.16 -3.49 -28.79
N GLU A 181 26.19 -3.10 -28.05
CA GLU A 181 26.24 -3.12 -26.58
C GLU A 181 25.67 -1.84 -25.97
N VAL A 182 25.28 -1.89 -24.69
CA VAL A 182 24.76 -0.73 -23.94
C VAL A 182 25.81 0.40 -23.91
N LYS A 183 25.38 1.61 -24.26
CA LYS A 183 26.27 2.77 -24.36
C LYS A 183 26.49 3.44 -23.00
N THR A 184 27.74 3.72 -22.68
CA THR A 184 28.10 4.67 -21.62
C THR A 184 27.96 6.10 -22.13
N LEU A 185 27.17 6.91 -21.43
CA LEU A 185 26.92 8.32 -21.74
C LEU A 185 27.99 9.24 -21.16
N ARG A 186 28.31 9.05 -19.88
CA ARG A 186 29.29 9.86 -19.13
C ARG A 186 29.81 9.10 -17.92
N LYS A 187 30.81 9.66 -17.25
CA LYS A 187 31.23 9.27 -15.90
C LYS A 187 30.76 10.33 -14.90
N ALA A 188 30.25 9.92 -13.76
CA ALA A 188 29.77 10.82 -12.71
C ALA A 188 29.74 10.12 -11.34
N SER A 189 29.64 10.90 -10.26
CA SER A 189 29.30 10.37 -8.93
C SER A 189 27.80 10.13 -8.84
N LEU A 190 27.38 9.09 -8.12
CA LEU A 190 25.97 8.74 -7.93
C LEU A 190 25.10 9.92 -7.48
N ILE A 191 25.62 10.79 -6.62
CA ILE A 191 24.88 11.96 -6.10
C ILE A 191 24.52 12.99 -7.18
N ASP A 192 25.26 13.01 -8.29
CA ASP A 192 25.12 13.96 -9.41
C ASP A 192 24.23 13.41 -10.55
N LEU A 193 23.56 12.27 -10.32
CA LEU A 193 22.65 11.66 -11.30
C LEU A 193 21.21 12.12 -11.09
N THR A 194 20.44 12.07 -12.17
CA THR A 194 18.98 11.97 -12.06
C THR A 194 18.57 10.57 -11.58
N LEU A 195 17.37 10.43 -11.03
CA LEU A 195 16.83 9.11 -10.65
C LEU A 195 16.70 8.19 -11.88
N GLU A 196 16.40 8.74 -13.05
CA GLU A 196 16.33 7.97 -14.31
C GLU A 196 17.70 7.45 -14.75
N GLU A 197 18.74 8.31 -14.68
CA GLU A 197 20.12 7.91 -14.95
C GLU A 197 20.58 6.81 -13.97
N MET A 198 20.23 6.96 -12.69
CA MET A 198 20.54 5.98 -11.65
C MET A 198 19.87 4.64 -11.95
N ASN A 199 18.55 4.62 -12.16
CA ASN A 199 17.80 3.39 -12.44
C ASN A 199 18.25 2.69 -13.74
N SER A 200 18.81 3.44 -14.69
CA SER A 200 19.37 2.87 -15.93
C SER A 200 20.76 2.28 -15.74
N SER A 201 21.49 2.69 -14.69
CA SER A 201 22.92 2.38 -14.52
C SER A 201 23.21 1.46 -13.34
N ILE A 202 22.36 1.46 -12.29
CA ILE A 202 22.48 0.60 -11.12
C ILE A 202 21.12 -0.01 -10.76
N LEU A 203 21.17 -1.19 -10.15
CA LEU A 203 20.00 -1.85 -9.58
C LEU A 203 19.93 -1.53 -8.08
N ILE A 204 18.81 -0.96 -7.65
CA ILE A 204 18.42 -0.85 -6.24
C ILE A 204 17.21 -1.76 -6.04
N GLU A 205 17.41 -2.90 -5.37
CA GLU A 205 16.39 -3.96 -5.27
C GLU A 205 15.08 -3.45 -4.64
N GLY A 206 15.16 -2.65 -3.57
CA GLY A 206 13.99 -2.06 -2.90
C GLY A 206 13.37 -0.84 -3.60
N GLY A 207 13.95 -0.40 -4.72
CA GLY A 207 13.56 0.84 -5.39
C GLY A 207 13.84 2.10 -4.57
N THR A 208 13.13 3.19 -4.90
CA THR A 208 13.35 4.53 -4.30
C THR A 208 12.07 5.20 -3.81
N GLU A 209 10.91 4.63 -4.13
CA GLU A 209 9.60 5.27 -3.94
C GLU A 209 8.90 4.85 -2.62
N SER A 210 9.32 3.72 -2.04
CA SER A 210 8.71 3.14 -0.84
C SER A 210 8.88 4.07 0.37
N LEU A 211 7.76 4.40 1.01
CA LEU A 211 7.72 5.16 2.25
C LEU A 211 8.10 4.31 3.47
N LEU A 212 8.58 4.98 4.51
CA LEU A 212 8.90 4.34 5.78
C LEU A 212 7.64 3.78 6.48
N GLU A 213 7.65 2.50 6.82
CA GLU A 213 6.59 1.76 7.48
C GLU A 213 6.25 2.31 8.87
N ARG A 214 7.23 2.95 9.54
CA ARG A 214 7.03 3.57 10.86
C ARG A 214 6.25 4.89 10.84
N LEU A 215 5.93 5.45 9.67
CA LEU A 215 5.24 6.74 9.58
C LEU A 215 3.77 6.61 10.00
N GLU A 216 3.31 7.53 10.85
CA GLU A 216 1.92 7.60 11.27
C GLU A 216 1.02 8.08 10.12
N VAL A 217 -0.04 7.33 9.82
CA VAL A 217 -0.93 7.59 8.68
C VAL A 217 -1.58 8.97 8.77
N ASP A 218 -2.03 9.35 9.97
CA ASP A 218 -2.70 10.63 10.21
C ASP A 218 -1.80 11.83 9.91
N ARG A 219 -0.50 11.70 10.19
CA ARG A 219 0.49 12.74 9.93
C ARG A 219 0.82 12.87 8.45
N LEU A 220 0.74 11.79 7.69
CA LEU A 220 1.07 11.77 6.27
C LEU A 220 -0.02 12.40 5.40
N ILE A 221 -1.27 12.01 5.64
CA ILE A 221 -2.38 12.31 4.74
C ILE A 221 -3.14 13.52 5.27
N ALA A 222 -3.28 14.57 4.46
CA ALA A 222 -4.13 15.72 4.74
C ALA A 222 -5.61 15.31 4.62
N ALA A 223 -6.45 15.78 5.54
CA ALA A 223 -7.88 15.48 5.43
C ALA A 223 -8.51 16.21 4.23
N GLN A 224 -9.59 15.69 3.68
CA GLN A 224 -10.31 16.34 2.57
C GLN A 224 -10.64 17.81 2.91
N GLY A 225 -10.21 18.72 2.03
CA GLY A 225 -10.34 20.17 2.21
C GLY A 225 -9.30 20.82 3.14
N GLU A 226 -8.30 20.08 3.64
CA GLU A 226 -7.07 20.66 4.19
C GLU A 226 -6.10 21.02 3.07
N LYS A 227 -5.26 22.01 3.34
CA LYS A 227 -4.18 22.40 2.44
C LYS A 227 -2.92 21.63 2.83
N VAL A 228 -2.22 21.14 1.82
CA VAL A 228 -0.83 20.69 1.95
C VAL A 228 0.03 21.92 1.73
N ASP A 229 0.83 22.30 2.74
CA ASP A 229 1.78 23.41 2.63
C ASP A 229 3.11 22.84 2.13
N SER A 230 3.60 23.34 0.99
CA SER A 230 4.88 22.89 0.42
C SER A 230 6.10 23.23 1.27
N LYS A 231 5.94 24.05 2.33
CA LYS A 231 7.02 24.39 3.27
C LYS A 231 7.10 23.44 4.46
N GLU A 232 6.03 22.70 4.75
CA GLU A 232 6.00 21.74 5.85
C GLU A 232 6.07 20.32 5.28
N LEU A 233 6.78 19.43 5.97
CA LEU A 233 6.91 18.05 5.51
C LEU A 233 5.62 17.24 5.72
N PHE A 234 4.75 17.66 6.64
CA PHE A 234 3.54 16.93 7.02
C PHE A 234 2.39 17.91 7.27
N PRO A 235 1.15 17.60 6.83
CA PRO A 235 0.81 16.48 5.96
C PRO A 235 1.37 16.68 4.54
N ILE A 236 1.76 15.59 3.87
CA ILE A 236 2.49 15.65 2.61
C ILE A 236 1.63 15.36 1.39
N THR A 237 0.56 14.59 1.56
CA THR A 237 -0.29 14.16 0.45
C THR A 237 -1.76 14.20 0.82
N LYS A 238 -2.63 14.23 -0.18
CA LYS A 238 -4.07 13.99 -0.01
C LYS A 238 -4.46 12.53 -0.25
N GLU A 239 -3.61 11.81 -0.97
CA GLU A 239 -3.83 10.43 -1.38
C GLU A 239 -2.55 9.64 -1.22
N LEU A 240 -2.65 8.48 -0.59
CA LEU A 240 -1.56 7.53 -0.41
C LEU A 240 -1.85 6.27 -1.22
N ILE A 241 -0.84 5.72 -1.89
CA ILE A 241 -0.97 4.53 -2.72
C ILE A 241 -0.39 3.35 -1.96
N TYR A 242 -1.22 2.35 -1.68
CA TYR A 242 -0.76 1.05 -1.18
C TYR A 242 -0.78 0.05 -2.33
N ASN A 243 0.38 -0.54 -2.63
CA ASN A 243 0.54 -1.59 -3.62
C ASN A 243 0.86 -2.91 -2.92
N TYR A 244 0.08 -3.95 -3.19
CA TYR A 244 0.29 -5.30 -2.65
C TYR A 244 0.28 -6.33 -3.75
N ASP A 245 1.18 -7.30 -3.65
CA ASP A 245 1.46 -8.31 -4.67
C ASP A 245 1.87 -7.65 -5.99
N PHE A 246 3.17 -7.50 -6.23
CA PHE A 246 3.66 -6.85 -7.46
C PHE A 246 3.39 -7.67 -8.73
N GLY A 247 2.93 -8.92 -8.61
CA GLY A 247 2.46 -9.74 -9.73
C GLY A 247 1.01 -9.40 -10.09
N ASP A 248 0.09 -9.52 -9.13
CA ASP A 248 -1.34 -9.22 -9.33
C ASP A 248 -1.63 -7.70 -9.34
N ASN A 249 -0.73 -6.91 -8.77
CA ASN A 249 -0.71 -5.46 -8.69
C ASN A 249 -1.98 -4.85 -8.07
N TRP A 250 -2.31 -5.24 -6.84
CA TRP A 250 -3.44 -4.69 -6.11
C TRP A 250 -3.15 -3.26 -5.62
N ILE A 251 -3.79 -2.27 -6.24
CA ILE A 251 -3.62 -0.85 -5.91
C ILE A 251 -4.80 -0.32 -5.09
N VAL A 252 -4.54 -0.02 -3.81
CA VAL A 252 -5.49 0.63 -2.92
C VAL A 252 -5.10 2.10 -2.75
N THR A 253 -5.99 3.00 -3.15
CA THR A 253 -5.86 4.44 -2.86
C THR A 253 -6.45 4.73 -1.49
N ILE A 254 -5.70 5.42 -0.64
CA ILE A 254 -6.06 5.73 0.74
C ILE A 254 -6.19 7.25 0.89
N THR A 255 -7.34 7.71 1.36
CA THR A 255 -7.61 9.14 1.58
C THR A 255 -8.15 9.39 2.98
N LYS A 256 -7.89 10.58 3.55
CA LYS A 256 -8.30 10.94 4.92
C LYS A 256 -9.49 11.91 4.88
N TYR A 257 -10.49 11.67 5.71
CA TYR A 257 -11.67 12.54 5.85
C TYR A 257 -11.65 13.24 7.21
N LYS A 258 -12.15 14.48 7.27
CA LYS A 258 -12.20 15.28 8.50
C LYS A 258 -13.14 14.68 9.55
N ASP A 259 -14.22 14.09 9.09
CA ASP A 259 -15.29 13.55 9.92
C ASP A 259 -16.07 12.46 9.16
N CYS A 260 -17.19 12.03 9.73
CA CYS A 260 -18.10 11.02 9.17
C CYS A 260 -19.46 11.63 8.74
N ASP A 261 -19.55 12.95 8.59
CA ASP A 261 -20.83 13.63 8.39
C ASP A 261 -21.52 13.23 7.09
N ASP A 262 -20.76 12.97 6.03
CA ASP A 262 -21.27 12.48 4.75
C ASP A 262 -21.91 11.09 4.89
N LEU A 263 -21.32 10.17 5.66
CA LEU A 263 -21.89 8.84 5.88
C LEU A 263 -23.18 8.92 6.71
N LEU A 264 -23.21 9.80 7.72
CA LEU A 264 -24.41 10.08 8.52
C LEU A 264 -25.53 10.68 7.66
N LYS A 265 -25.22 11.70 6.84
CA LYS A 265 -26.21 12.36 5.96
C LYS A 265 -26.78 11.41 4.92
N GLN A 266 -25.98 10.44 4.46
CA GLN A 266 -26.41 9.41 3.52
C GLN A 266 -27.13 8.23 4.20
N ASN A 267 -27.24 8.24 5.53
CA ASN A 267 -27.78 7.13 6.34
C ASN A 267 -27.05 5.80 6.09
N ILE A 268 -25.74 5.87 5.79
CA ILE A 268 -24.88 4.68 5.65
C ILE A 268 -24.54 4.11 7.04
N ILE A 269 -24.35 5.01 8.02
CA ILE A 269 -24.17 4.68 9.43
C ILE A 269 -25.09 5.57 10.28
N ASP A 270 -25.38 5.13 11.51
CA ASP A 270 -26.05 5.98 12.51
C ASP A 270 -25.09 6.50 13.60
N ASN A 271 -25.58 7.45 14.42
CA ASN A 271 -24.77 8.05 15.49
C ASN A 271 -24.33 7.04 16.55
N ASN A 272 -25.15 6.04 16.88
CA ASN A 272 -24.79 5.04 17.88
C ASN A 272 -23.68 4.12 17.34
N GLU A 273 -23.77 3.71 16.07
CA GLU A 273 -22.73 2.92 15.41
C GLU A 273 -21.41 3.68 15.33
N LEU A 274 -21.46 4.98 15.03
CA LEU A 274 -20.26 5.82 15.00
C LEU A 274 -19.62 5.97 16.39
N GLU A 275 -20.41 6.22 17.43
CA GLU A 275 -19.88 6.34 18.80
C GLU A 275 -19.30 5.00 19.30
N GLU A 276 -19.95 3.86 19.05
CA GLU A 276 -19.42 2.53 19.38
C GLU A 276 -18.08 2.25 18.67
N ALA A 277 -17.97 2.65 17.39
CA ALA A 277 -16.74 2.52 16.63
C ALA A 277 -15.61 3.40 17.21
N LYS A 278 -15.90 4.67 17.54
CA LYS A 278 -14.94 5.56 18.20
C LYS A 278 -14.50 5.02 19.56
N GLU A 279 -15.42 4.52 20.38
CA GLU A 279 -15.10 3.89 21.66
C GLU A 279 -14.21 2.67 21.48
N THR A 280 -14.45 1.85 20.46
CA THR A 280 -13.59 0.71 20.16
C THR A 280 -12.18 1.15 19.77
N VAL A 281 -12.05 2.17 18.92
CA VAL A 281 -10.75 2.74 18.54
C VAL A 281 -10.00 3.25 19.76
N LEU A 282 -10.68 4.01 20.63
CA LEU A 282 -10.06 4.64 21.80
C LEU A 282 -9.73 3.64 22.92
N ASN A 283 -10.67 2.76 23.26
CA ASN A 283 -10.55 1.88 24.43
C ASN A 283 -9.80 0.58 24.12
N LYS A 284 -9.88 0.09 22.88
CA LYS A 284 -9.22 -1.16 22.45
C LYS A 284 -8.02 -0.92 21.55
N HIS A 285 -7.68 0.34 21.24
CA HIS A 285 -6.57 0.73 20.36
C HIS A 285 -6.63 -0.03 19.01
N LYS A 286 -7.83 -0.15 18.46
CA LYS A 286 -8.12 -1.09 17.36
C LYS A 286 -8.92 -0.41 16.26
N PRO A 287 -8.56 -0.58 14.97
CA PRO A 287 -9.34 -0.04 13.87
C PRO A 287 -10.71 -0.72 13.75
N VAL A 288 -11.68 0.00 13.18
CA VAL A 288 -13.05 -0.46 12.94
C VAL A 288 -13.49 -0.12 11.52
N CYS A 289 -13.98 -1.13 10.78
CA CYS A 289 -14.64 -0.92 9.50
C CYS A 289 -16.05 -0.41 9.75
N ILE A 290 -16.35 0.81 9.32
CA ILE A 290 -17.65 1.46 9.53
C ILE A 290 -18.53 1.36 8.28
N ASN A 291 -17.95 1.21 7.09
CA ASN A 291 -18.68 0.99 5.85
C ASN A 291 -17.88 0.11 4.87
N LYS A 292 -18.59 -0.66 4.03
CA LYS A 292 -17.99 -1.47 2.97
C LYS A 292 -18.84 -1.42 1.71
N ASP A 293 -18.18 -1.36 0.55
CA ASP A 293 -18.77 -1.67 -0.75
C ASP A 293 -17.95 -2.79 -1.40
N GLY A 294 -18.62 -3.87 -1.81
CA GLY A 294 -17.96 -5.07 -2.31
C GLY A 294 -17.65 -6.17 -1.27
N ILE A 295 -17.33 -7.36 -1.77
CA ILE A 295 -16.95 -8.54 -0.98
C ILE A 295 -15.45 -8.59 -0.66
N SER A 296 -15.05 -9.59 0.14
CA SER A 296 -13.64 -9.94 0.32
C SER A 296 -13.10 -10.63 -0.93
N LEU A 297 -11.85 -10.31 -1.22
CA LEU A 297 -11.05 -10.77 -2.34
C LEU A 297 -10.28 -12.05 -2.00
N LEU A 298 -9.41 -12.42 -2.91
CA LEU A 298 -8.55 -13.60 -2.84
C LEU A 298 -7.17 -13.21 -3.38
N ASP A 299 -6.10 -13.72 -2.77
CA ASP A 299 -4.75 -13.63 -3.32
C ASP A 299 -4.60 -14.53 -4.57
N ASP A 300 -3.60 -14.25 -5.42
CA ASP A 300 -3.19 -15.10 -6.56
C ASP A 300 -4.30 -15.37 -7.59
N VAL A 301 -5.09 -14.34 -7.90
CA VAL A 301 -6.21 -14.44 -8.88
C VAL A 301 -5.97 -13.60 -10.13
N GLY A 302 -4.85 -12.90 -10.27
CA GLY A 302 -4.60 -12.00 -11.40
C GLY A 302 -5.23 -10.63 -11.19
N GLY A 303 -5.17 -10.10 -9.96
CA GLY A 303 -5.68 -8.78 -9.62
C GLY A 303 -7.20 -8.68 -9.70
N LEU A 304 -7.73 -7.45 -9.72
CA LEU A 304 -9.18 -7.21 -9.67
C LEU A 304 -9.90 -7.74 -10.92
N ARG A 305 -9.22 -7.70 -12.07
CA ARG A 305 -9.71 -8.27 -13.33
C ARG A 305 -9.86 -9.78 -13.25
N GLY A 306 -8.82 -10.48 -12.80
CA GLY A 306 -8.87 -11.94 -12.67
C GLY A 306 -9.83 -12.40 -11.57
N PHE A 307 -10.01 -11.61 -10.49
CA PHE A 307 -11.07 -11.86 -9.52
C PHE A 307 -12.47 -11.74 -10.13
N ALA A 308 -12.72 -10.73 -10.95
CA ALA A 308 -13.98 -10.60 -11.67
C ALA A 308 -14.20 -11.78 -12.64
N ASP A 309 -13.16 -12.22 -13.35
CA ASP A 309 -13.25 -13.38 -14.23
C ASP A 309 -13.55 -14.68 -13.45
N LEU A 310 -12.92 -14.88 -12.29
CA LEU A 310 -13.20 -15.99 -11.37
C LEU A 310 -14.67 -16.01 -10.94
N LEU A 311 -15.23 -14.86 -10.53
CA LEU A 311 -16.65 -14.77 -10.19
C LEU A 311 -17.53 -15.11 -11.40
N GLY A 312 -17.15 -14.66 -12.59
CA GLY A 312 -17.83 -15.00 -13.85
C GLY A 312 -17.86 -16.50 -14.09
N THR A 313 -16.72 -17.18 -13.97
CA THR A 313 -16.64 -18.65 -14.08
C THR A 313 -17.50 -19.35 -13.03
N ILE A 314 -17.49 -18.88 -11.77
CA ILE A 314 -18.25 -19.52 -10.68
C ILE A 314 -19.77 -19.37 -10.83
N TYR A 315 -20.25 -18.23 -11.32
CA TYR A 315 -21.68 -17.89 -11.28
C TYR A 315 -22.37 -17.85 -12.65
N GLU A 316 -21.66 -17.57 -13.74
CA GLU A 316 -22.18 -17.51 -15.11
C GLU A 316 -21.61 -18.62 -16.02
N GLY A 317 -20.69 -19.47 -15.53
CA GLY A 317 -20.08 -20.56 -16.31
C GLY A 317 -21.07 -21.65 -16.75
N GLU A 318 -20.96 -22.07 -18.00
CA GLU A 318 -21.80 -23.15 -18.57
C GLU A 318 -21.23 -24.55 -18.29
N ASP A 319 -19.90 -24.67 -18.23
CA ASP A 319 -19.23 -25.91 -17.89
C ASP A 319 -19.26 -26.13 -16.36
N LYS A 320 -20.00 -27.17 -15.95
CA LYS A 320 -20.17 -27.53 -14.54
C LYS A 320 -18.89 -28.03 -13.90
N GLU A 321 -18.00 -28.67 -14.66
CA GLU A 321 -16.73 -29.16 -14.15
C GLU A 321 -15.78 -27.98 -13.88
N GLU A 322 -15.66 -27.06 -14.84
CA GLU A 322 -14.88 -25.83 -14.66
C GLU A 322 -15.38 -24.99 -13.48
N THR A 323 -16.70 -24.79 -13.41
CA THR A 323 -17.35 -24.07 -12.30
C THR A 323 -17.07 -24.72 -10.94
N ALA A 324 -17.17 -26.05 -10.86
CA ALA A 324 -16.91 -26.79 -9.63
C ALA A 324 -15.44 -26.71 -9.22
N ASN A 325 -14.52 -26.80 -10.19
CA ASN A 325 -13.08 -26.69 -9.97
C ASN A 325 -12.70 -25.28 -9.49
N ALA A 326 -13.20 -24.22 -10.13
CA ALA A 326 -12.97 -22.83 -9.71
C ALA A 326 -13.49 -22.57 -8.30
N LYS A 327 -14.67 -23.10 -7.96
CA LYS A 327 -15.24 -22.99 -6.60
C LYS A 327 -14.46 -23.80 -5.56
N ALA A 328 -13.94 -24.97 -5.92
CA ALA A 328 -13.12 -25.78 -5.03
C ALA A 328 -11.75 -25.14 -4.77
N TRP A 329 -11.11 -24.63 -5.82
CA TRP A 329 -9.84 -23.92 -5.76
C TRP A 329 -9.92 -22.64 -4.93
N SER A 330 -10.90 -21.77 -5.19
CA SER A 330 -11.10 -20.54 -4.40
C SER A 330 -11.32 -20.85 -2.91
N LYS A 331 -12.10 -21.89 -2.59
CA LYS A 331 -12.30 -22.35 -1.21
C LYS A 331 -11.04 -22.91 -0.56
N SER A 332 -10.17 -23.63 -1.29
CA SER A 332 -8.91 -24.12 -0.74
C SER A 332 -7.96 -22.97 -0.40
N LEU A 333 -8.04 -21.88 -1.15
CA LEU A 333 -7.41 -20.61 -0.85
C LEU A 333 -8.17 -19.77 0.20
N GLY A 334 -9.20 -20.32 0.85
CA GLY A 334 -9.88 -19.68 1.98
C GLY A 334 -10.92 -18.63 1.59
N TRP A 335 -11.24 -18.48 0.30
CA TRP A 335 -12.34 -17.62 -0.14
C TRP A 335 -13.69 -18.16 0.35
N SER A 336 -14.59 -17.25 0.68
CA SER A 336 -15.95 -17.59 1.09
C SER A 336 -16.96 -16.65 0.45
N ASP A 337 -18.04 -17.23 -0.07
CA ASP A 337 -19.23 -16.55 -0.56
C ASP A 337 -20.14 -16.04 0.58
N LYS A 338 -19.75 -16.21 1.84
CA LYS A 338 -20.52 -15.73 2.99
C LYS A 338 -20.38 -14.22 3.11
N LYS A 339 -21.53 -13.55 3.22
CA LYS A 339 -21.58 -12.12 3.54
C LYS A 339 -21.01 -11.88 4.93
N ILE A 340 -19.99 -11.04 5.00
CA ILE A 340 -19.36 -10.60 6.25
C ILE A 340 -19.87 -9.19 6.56
N SER A 341 -20.37 -8.98 7.77
CA SER A 341 -20.71 -7.63 8.24
C SER A 341 -19.44 -6.80 8.47
N ASN A 342 -19.46 -5.53 8.07
CA ASN A 342 -18.45 -4.52 8.40
C ASN A 342 -18.01 -4.59 9.88
N LYS A 343 -18.97 -4.73 10.81
CA LYS A 343 -18.72 -4.82 12.27
C LYS A 343 -17.82 -5.98 12.69
N THR A 344 -17.68 -7.00 11.84
CA THR A 344 -16.89 -8.21 12.12
C THR A 344 -15.61 -8.32 11.29
N MET A 345 -15.34 -7.34 10.41
CA MET A 345 -14.19 -7.42 9.50
C MET A 345 -12.86 -7.32 10.25
N LEU A 346 -12.76 -6.38 11.19
CA LEU A 346 -11.58 -6.13 12.02
C LEU A 346 -11.80 -6.60 13.45
#